data_AF-A0A8X6MZQ0-F1
#
_entry.id   AF-A0A8X6MZQ0-F1
#
_cell.length_a   1.000
_cell.length_b   1.000
_cell.length_c   1.000
_cell.angle_alpha   90.00
_cell.angle_beta   90.00
_cell.angle_gamma   90.00
#
_symmetry.space_group_name_H-M   'P 1'
#
loop_
_entity.id
_entity.type
_entity.pdbx_description
1 polymer ?
#
loop_
_entity_poly.entity_id
_entity_poly.type
_entity_poly.pdbx_seq_one_letter_code
_entity_poly.pdbx_strand_id
1 'polypeptide(L)'
;MPLQDFCQTTRRGGRINTTAYHPQSNGLIEEFHPPLKAAIMCHATDKWTEVLPTILLGLRAFLKENIGCTSAELVYGKTLRLPGEFFDCTQPDRDPVQLVEQLRH
;
A
#
# COMPACT_ATOMS: atom_id res chain seq x y z
N MET A 1 -13.90 19.75 -18.40
CA MET A 1 -14.27 18.36 -18.72
C MET A 1 -15.16 17.83 -17.61
N PRO A 2 -16.42 17.47 -17.87
CA PRO A 2 -17.32 16.96 -16.85
C PRO A 2 -16.99 15.48 -16.53
N LEU A 3 -17.06 15.14 -15.25
CA LEU A 3 -16.68 13.83 -14.66
C LEU A 3 -17.43 12.61 -15.24
N GLN A 4 -18.44 12.83 -16.07
CA GLN A 4 -19.39 11.81 -16.54
C GLN A 4 -18.85 10.97 -17.70
N ASP A 5 -17.97 11.54 -18.54
CA ASP A 5 -17.44 10.86 -19.73
C ASP A 5 -16.31 9.87 -19.41
N PHE A 6 -15.68 9.99 -18.23
CA PHE A 6 -14.62 9.07 -17.81
C PHE A 6 -15.16 7.67 -17.48
N CYS A 7 -16.39 7.59 -16.96
CA CYS A 7 -17.03 6.31 -16.61
C CYS A 7 -17.40 5.46 -17.84
N GLN A 8 -17.55 6.07 -19.02
CA GLN A 8 -17.98 5.37 -20.23
C GLN A 8 -16.81 4.76 -21.03
N THR A 9 -15.59 5.28 -20.87
CA THR A 9 -14.41 4.84 -21.65
C THR A 9 -13.78 3.55 -21.10
N THR A 10 -13.94 3.26 -19.82
CA THR A 10 -13.53 1.99 -19.19
C THR A 10 -14.69 1.00 -19.23
N ARG A 11 -14.78 0.22 -20.31
CA ARG A 11 -15.84 -0.76 -20.62
C ARG A 11 -15.94 -1.97 -19.64
N ARG A 12 -15.47 -1.85 -18.40
CA ARG A 12 -15.36 -2.92 -17.39
C ARG A 12 -15.52 -2.46 -15.93
N GLY A 13 -16.10 -1.29 -15.68
CA GLY A 13 -16.38 -0.80 -14.34
C GLY A 13 -17.83 -0.39 -14.21
N GLY A 14 -18.69 -1.26 -13.65
CA GLY A 14 -20.04 -0.86 -13.27
C GLY A 14 -19.97 0.17 -12.15
N ARG A 15 -20.67 1.31 -12.29
CA ARG A 15 -20.77 2.31 -11.22
C ARG A 15 -21.61 1.74 -10.09
N ILE A 16 -20.97 1.36 -8.99
CA ILE A 16 -21.65 0.96 -7.76
C ILE A 16 -22.04 2.24 -7.03
N ASN A 17 -23.35 2.48 -6.88
CA ASN A 17 -23.85 3.63 -6.15
C ASN A 17 -23.94 3.28 -4.66
N THR A 18 -23.44 4.17 -3.81
CA THR A 18 -23.62 4.12 -2.36
C THR A 18 -25.02 4.60 -2.01
N THR A 19 -25.86 3.70 -1.53
CA THR A 19 -27.19 4.05 -1.00
C THR A 19 -27.05 4.39 0.49
N ALA A 20 -27.88 5.31 0.99
CA ALA A 20 -27.76 5.90 2.33
C ALA A 20 -27.83 4.91 3.51
N TYR A 21 -28.16 3.63 3.27
CA TYR A 21 -28.30 2.59 4.30
C TYR A 21 -27.60 1.28 3.93
N HIS A 22 -26.57 1.31 3.07
CA HIS A 22 -25.82 0.12 2.70
C HIS A 22 -24.35 0.20 3.16
N PRO A 23 -24.08 -0.03 4.47
CA PRO A 23 -22.75 0.10 5.05
C PRO A 23 -21.73 -0.88 4.45
N GLN A 24 -22.19 -1.99 3.87
CA GLN A 24 -21.33 -2.99 3.23
C GLN A 24 -20.64 -2.47 1.96
N SER A 25 -21.23 -1.50 1.24
CA SER A 25 -20.60 -0.92 0.04
C SER A 25 -19.37 -0.08 0.38
N ASN A 26 -19.34 0.51 1.59
CA ASN A 26 -18.29 1.46 1.98
C ASN A 26 -17.43 0.99 3.16
N GLY A 27 -17.83 -0.05 3.89
CA GLY A 27 -17.16 -0.43 5.13
C GLY A 27 -15.64 -0.65 4.97
N LEU A 28 -15.21 -1.26 3.87
CA LEU A 28 -13.78 -1.48 3.60
C LEU A 28 -13.01 -0.19 3.32
N ILE A 29 -13.65 0.79 2.67
CA ILE A 29 -13.01 2.08 2.37
C ILE A 29 -12.99 2.98 3.59
N GLU A 30 -14.07 2.94 4.39
CA GLU A 30 -14.17 3.62 5.67
C GLU A 30 -13.18 3.08 6.70
N GLU A 31 -12.90 1.78 6.70
CA GLU A 31 -11.85 1.18 7.52
C GLU A 31 -10.43 1.54 7.02
N PHE A 32 -10.25 1.72 5.71
CA PHE A 32 -8.98 2.10 5.12
C PHE A 32 -8.63 3.59 5.30
N HIS A 33 -9.62 4.47 5.36
CA HIS A 33 -9.40 5.92 5.45
C HIS A 33 -8.67 6.38 6.73
N PRO A 34 -8.99 5.89 7.95
CA PRO A 34 -8.31 6.30 9.19
C PRO A 34 -6.79 6.05 9.20
N PRO A 35 -6.25 4.86 8.91
CA PRO A 35 -4.80 4.65 8.91
C PRO A 35 -4.10 5.45 7.79
N LEU A 36 -4.76 5.66 6.64
CA LEU A 36 -4.23 6.52 5.59
C LEU A 36 -4.09 7.97 6.05
N LYS A 37 -5.12 8.53 6.69
CA LYS A 37 -5.07 9.88 7.24
C LYS A 37 -3.99 10.00 8.32
N ALA A 38 -3.88 9.00 9.21
CA ALA A 38 -2.86 8.98 10.25
C ALA A 38 -1.44 9.01 9.65
N ALA A 39 -1.16 8.17 8.64
CA ALA A 39 0.14 8.14 7.98
C ALA A 39 0.47 9.46 7.26
N ILE A 40 -0.51 10.09 6.60
CA ILE A 40 -0.34 11.42 5.98
C ILE A 40 -0.04 12.48 7.05
N MET A 41 -0.75 12.48 8.18
CA MET A 41 -0.50 13.40 9.30
C MET A 41 0.88 13.20 9.93
N CYS A 42 1.39 11.96 10.00
CA CYS A 42 2.75 11.69 10.48
C CYS A 42 3.83 12.26 9.55
N HIS A 43 3.56 12.32 8.25
CA HIS A 43 4.49 12.85 7.25
C HIS A 43 4.22 14.31 6.87
N ALA A 44 3.66 15.12 7.79
CA ALA A 44 3.20 16.52 7.64
C ALA A 44 4.24 17.54 7.09
N THR A 45 4.70 17.29 5.87
CA THR A 45 5.58 18.12 5.06
C THR A 45 4.75 18.66 3.89
N ASP A 46 5.07 19.86 3.38
CA ASP A 46 4.41 20.47 2.21
C ASP A 46 4.35 19.54 0.97
N LYS A 47 5.21 18.53 0.93
CA LYS A 47 5.36 17.54 -0.15
C LYS A 47 4.75 16.18 0.18
N TRP A 48 3.62 16.14 0.88
CA TRP A 48 2.93 14.89 1.23
C TRP A 48 2.59 14.00 0.01
N THR A 49 2.48 14.59 -1.18
CA THR A 49 2.27 13.87 -2.44
C THR A 49 3.49 13.06 -2.90
N GLU A 50 4.70 13.50 -2.59
CA GLU A 50 5.94 12.78 -2.93
C GLU A 50 6.12 11.53 -2.06
N VAL A 51 5.65 11.58 -0.81
CA VAL A 51 5.71 10.46 0.15
C VAL A 51 4.49 9.53 0.06
N LEU A 52 3.44 9.93 -0.66
CA LEU A 52 2.20 9.15 -0.81
C LEU A 52 2.44 7.72 -1.35
N PRO A 53 3.28 7.48 -2.38
CA PRO A 53 3.56 6.13 -2.85
C PRO A 53 4.19 5.25 -1.75
N THR A 54 5.05 5.83 -0.92
CA THR A 54 5.71 5.14 0.20
C THR A 54 4.70 4.77 1.29
N ILE A 55 3.82 5.70 1.64
CA ILE A 55 2.73 5.48 2.59
C ILE A 55 1.81 4.35 2.11
N LEU A 56 1.37 4.41 0.85
CA LEU A 56 0.51 3.39 0.25
C LEU A 56 1.18 2.02 0.17
N LEU A 57 2.50 1.98 -0.10
CA LEU A 57 3.28 0.76 -0.06
C LEU A 57 3.29 0.14 1.33
N GLY A 58 3.53 0.95 2.37
CA GLY A 58 3.46 0.52 3.77
C GLY A 58 2.08 -0.02 4.15
N LEU A 59 1.01 0.69 3.79
CA LEU A 59 -0.36 0.23 4.04
C LEU A 59 -0.72 -1.07 3.31
N ARG A 60 -0.10 -1.32 2.14
CA ARG A 60 -0.34 -2.54 1.37
C ARG A 60 0.38 -3.76 1.96
N ALA A 61 1.57 -3.54 2.54
CA ALA A 61 2.35 -4.56 3.22
C ALA A 61 1.97 -4.73 4.70
N PHE A 62 1.20 -3.80 5.27
CA PHE A 62 0.70 -3.90 6.63
C PHE A 62 -0.24 -5.10 6.80
N LEU A 63 -0.02 -5.86 7.88
CA LEU A 63 -0.86 -7.00 8.25
C LEU A 63 -2.22 -6.49 8.74
N LYS A 64 -3.27 -6.86 8.03
CA LYS A 64 -4.63 -6.49 8.44
C LYS A 64 -5.18 -7.54 9.40
N GLU A 65 -5.18 -7.25 10.70
CA GLU A 65 -5.57 -8.20 11.75
C GLU A 65 -6.96 -8.81 11.54
N ASN A 66 -7.92 -8.06 10.98
CA ASN A 66 -9.27 -8.54 10.67
C ASN A 66 -9.31 -9.68 9.64
N ILE A 67 -8.29 -9.78 8.77
CA ILE A 67 -8.21 -10.79 7.70
C ILE A 67 -7.04 -11.76 7.95
N GLY A 68 -6.08 -11.39 8.80
CA GLY A 68 -4.88 -12.18 9.07
C GLY A 68 -3.91 -12.25 7.89
N CYS A 69 -4.06 -11.38 6.89
CA CYS A 69 -3.24 -11.32 5.68
C CYS A 69 -2.94 -9.88 5.30
N THR A 70 -1.84 -9.65 4.60
CA THR A 70 -1.53 -8.34 4.01
C THR A 70 -2.32 -8.11 2.72
N SER A 71 -2.58 -6.85 2.37
CA SER A 71 -3.27 -6.54 1.10
C SER A 71 -2.44 -6.94 -0.12
N ALA A 72 -1.11 -6.93 0.00
CA ALA A 72 -0.22 -7.42 -1.05
C ALA A 72 -0.32 -8.95 -1.22
N GLU A 73 -0.40 -9.71 -0.13
CA GLU A 73 -0.59 -11.17 -0.19
C GLU A 73 -1.91 -11.55 -0.83
N LEU A 74 -3.00 -10.84 -0.52
CA LEU A 74 -4.29 -11.13 -1.14
C LEU A 74 -4.29 -10.91 -2.66
N VAL A 75 -3.52 -9.94 -3.16
CA VAL A 75 -3.47 -9.62 -4.59
C VAL A 75 -2.45 -10.48 -5.34
N TYR A 76 -1.29 -10.76 -4.74
CA TYR A 76 -0.17 -11.42 -5.40
C TYR A 76 0.07 -12.86 -4.94
N GLY A 77 -0.62 -13.32 -3.89
CA GLY A 77 -0.45 -14.64 -3.30
C GLY A 77 0.89 -14.84 -2.57
N LYS A 78 1.66 -13.77 -2.34
CA LYS A 78 2.98 -13.79 -1.70
C LYS A 78 3.21 -12.54 -0.85
N THR A 79 4.00 -12.70 0.21
CA THR A 79 4.43 -11.60 1.08
C THR A 79 5.31 -10.62 0.28
N LEU A 80 5.00 -9.32 0.39
CA LEU A 80 5.73 -8.28 -0.32
C LEU A 80 7.03 -7.97 0.41
N ARG A 81 8.18 -8.23 -0.22
CA ARG A 81 9.48 -7.81 0.30
C ARG A 81 9.63 -6.30 0.16
N LEU A 82 9.59 -5.59 1.27
CA LEU A 82 9.83 -4.14 1.31
C LEU A 82 11.32 -3.84 1.12
N PRO A 83 11.70 -2.69 0.53
CA PRO A 83 13.09 -2.22 0.46
C PRO A 83 13.85 -2.31 1.79
N GLY A 84 13.16 -2.11 2.92
CA GLY A 84 13.71 -2.24 4.27
C GLY A 84 13.98 -3.69 4.73
N GLU A 85 13.22 -4.67 4.24
CA GLU A 85 13.43 -6.10 4.55
C GLU A 85 14.57 -6.72 3.72
N PHE A 86 15.00 -6.09 2.62
CA PHE A 86 16.25 -6.54 1.96
C PHE A 86 17.47 -6.37 2.86
N PHE A 87 17.36 -5.47 3.85
CA PHE A 87 18.35 -5.25 4.89
C PHE A 87 18.05 -6.05 6.16
N ASP A 88 17.30 -7.16 6.06
CA ASP A 88 17.12 -8.08 7.17
C ASP A 88 18.49 -8.54 7.70
N CYS A 89 18.75 -8.25 8.98
CA CYS A 89 19.88 -8.69 9.81
C CYS A 89 19.98 -10.21 9.98
N THR A 90 19.48 -11.01 9.02
CA THR A 90 19.50 -12.49 9.05
C THR A 90 20.74 -13.06 8.37
N GLN A 91 21.88 -12.38 8.48
CA GLN A 91 23.19 -13.00 8.35
C GLN A 91 24.07 -12.43 9.48
N PRO A 92 24.19 -13.10 10.65
CA PRO A 92 25.24 -12.76 11.61
C PRO A 92 26.66 -13.07 11.09
N ASP A 93 26.83 -13.42 9.81
CA ASP A 93 28.07 -13.96 9.23
C ASP A 93 28.31 -13.52 7.78
N ARG A 94 27.86 -12.33 7.38
CA ARG A 94 28.37 -11.72 6.13
C ARG A 94 29.11 -10.44 6.46
N ASP A 95 30.43 -10.55 6.46
CA ASP A 95 31.32 -9.41 6.55
C ASP A 95 30.89 -8.36 5.51
N PRO A 96 30.64 -7.10 5.93
CA PRO A 96 30.15 -6.04 5.04
C PRO A 96 31.11 -5.76 3.89
N VAL A 97 32.38 -6.17 4.01
CA VAL A 97 33.43 -6.05 2.98
C VAL A 97 33.14 -6.97 1.79
N GLN A 98 32.62 -8.18 2.00
CA GLN A 98 32.38 -9.15 0.94
C GLN A 98 31.17 -8.76 0.07
N LEU A 99 30.17 -8.12 0.66
CA LEU A 99 29.01 -7.57 -0.05
C LEU A 99 29.43 -6.44 -1.02
N VAL A 100 30.31 -5.55 -0.56
CA VAL A 100 30.84 -4.44 -1.37
C VAL A 100 31.74 -4.96 -2.50
N GLU A 101 32.40 -6.10 -2.33
CA GLU A 101 33.17 -6.76 -3.40
C GLU A 101 32.29 -7.46 -4.45
N GLN A 102 31.11 -7.97 -4.08
CA GLN A 102 30.19 -8.55 -5.06
C GLN A 102 29.45 -7.50 -5.90
N LEU A 103 29.21 -6.32 -5.34
CA LEU A 103 28.48 -5.23 -6.02
C LEU A 103 29.36 -4.38 -6.94
N ARG A 104 30.69 -4.52 -6.88
CA ARG A 104 31.64 -3.77 -7.71
C ARG A 104 31.98 -4.43 -9.05
N HIS A 105 31.23 -5.44 -9.47
CA HIS A 105 31.46 -6.15 -10.72
C HIS A 105 30.58 -5.65 -11.86
#